data_AF-Q2FMA5-F1
#
_entry.id   AF-Q2FMA5-F1
#
_cell.length_a   1.000
_cell.length_b   1.000
_cell.length_c   1.000
_cell.angle_alpha   90.00
_cell.angle_beta   90.00
_cell.angle_gamma   90.00
#
_symmetry.space_group_name_H-M   'P 1'
#
loop_
_entity.id
_entity.type
_entity.pdbx_description
1 polymer ?
#
loop_
_entity_poly.entity_id
_entity_poly.type
_entity_poly.pdbx_seq_one_letter_code
_entity_poly.pdbx_strand_id
1 'polypeptide(L)' 'MNPEFFAGLILLIIGTWITAFPRDREYLTRLINLEIPAFGLLLVALSFDETLALLTFIAVSTLTTFVLVLLIERRAKE' A
#
# COMPACT_ATOMS: atom_id res chain seq x y z
N MET A 1 22.58 -0.53 9.07
CA MET A 1 21.40 -0.21 8.23
C MET A 1 21.03 -1.47 7.48
N ASN A 2 19.84 -2.02 7.74
CA ASN A 2 19.46 -3.32 7.23
C ASN A 2 19.03 -3.25 5.74
N PRO A 3 19.24 -4.31 4.96
CA PRO A 3 18.86 -4.35 3.54
C PRO A 3 17.35 -4.10 3.32
N GLU A 4 16.51 -4.51 4.26
CA GLU A 4 15.06 -4.28 4.24
C GLU A 4 14.67 -2.79 4.29
N PHE A 5 15.43 -1.96 4.99
CA PHE A 5 15.20 -0.51 5.04
C PHE A 5 15.41 0.14 3.67
N PHE A 6 16.50 -0.21 2.97
CA PHE A 6 16.78 0.31 1.64
C PHE A 6 15.79 -0.21 0.60
N ALA A 7 15.44 -1.51 0.68
CA ALA A 7 14.42 -2.09 -0.18
C ALA A 7 13.06 -1.39 0.03
N GLY A 8 12.68 -1.14 1.29
CA GLY A 8 11.46 -0.43 1.64
C GLY A 8 11.43 1.00 1.10
N LEU A 9 12.52 1.76 1.25
CA LEU A 9 12.61 3.12 0.71
C LEU A 9 12.53 3.17 -0.82
N ILE A 10 13.23 2.28 -1.52
CA ILE A 10 13.18 2.20 -2.98
C ILE A 10 11.76 1.87 -3.45
N LEU A 11 11.13 0.87 -2.82
CA LEU A 11 9.78 0.45 -3.15
C LEU A 11 8.75 1.54 -2.85
N LEU A 12 8.93 2.28 -1.75
CA LEU A 12 8.05 3.38 -1.36
C LEU A 12 8.13 4.52 -2.38
N ILE A 13 9.33 4.94 -2.78
CA ILE A 13 9.52 6.01 -3.77
C ILE A 13 8.94 5.61 -5.14
N ILE A 14 9.27 4.41 -5.64
CA ILE A 14 8.79 3.92 -6.93
C ILE A 14 7.27 3.71 -6.89
N GLY A 15 6.77 3.08 -5.83
CA GLY A 15 5.36 2.84 -5.59
C GLY A 15 4.58 4.15 -5.61
N THR A 16 4.99 5.14 -4.82
CA THR A 16 4.35 6.46 -4.79
C THR A 16 4.37 7.13 -6.16
N TRP A 17 5.45 7.02 -6.93
CA TRP A 17 5.50 7.59 -8.28
C TRP A 17 4.47 6.96 -9.22
N ILE A 18 4.34 5.63 -9.18
CA ILE A 18 3.37 4.87 -9.98
C ILE A 18 1.94 5.22 -9.55
N THR A 19 1.67 5.33 -8.25
CA THR A 19 0.34 5.68 -7.74
C THR A 19 -0.04 7.13 -8.05
N ALA A 20 0.93 8.07 -7.99
CA ALA A 20 0.69 9.49 -8.22
C ALA A 20 0.39 9.82 -9.69
N PHE A 21 0.98 9.06 -10.62
CA PHE A 21 0.76 9.20 -12.06
C PHE A 21 0.07 7.95 -12.65
N PRO A 22 -1.20 7.69 -12.30
CA PRO A 22 -1.91 6.51 -12.78
C PRO A 22 -2.17 6.65 -14.28
N ARG A 23 -1.64 5.69 -15.05
CA ARG A 23 -1.85 5.60 -16.51
C ARG A 23 -3.31 5.34 -16.87
N ASP A 24 -3.98 4.50 -16.08
CA ASP A 24 -5.37 4.10 -16.29
C ASP A 24 -6.32 4.73 -15.25
N ARG A 25 -7.57 4.97 -15.66
CA ARG A 25 -8.60 5.63 -14.83
C ARG A 25 -9.44 4.67 -14.00
N GLU A 26 -9.18 3.36 -14.09
CA GLU A 26 -9.92 2.35 -13.34
C GLU A 26 -9.58 2.42 -11.84
N TYR A 27 -10.64 2.40 -11.01
CA TYR A 27 -10.51 2.48 -9.56
C TYR A 27 -9.76 1.27 -8.97
N LEU A 28 -9.96 0.09 -9.55
CA LEU A 28 -9.29 -1.13 -9.11
C LEU A 28 -7.77 -1.06 -9.33
N THR A 29 -7.34 -0.62 -10.51
CA THR A 29 -5.92 -0.45 -10.84
C THR A 29 -5.25 0.58 -9.93
N ARG A 30 -5.95 1.67 -9.58
CA ARG A 30 -5.45 2.66 -8.61
C ARG A 30 -5.30 2.09 -7.21
N LEU A 31 -6.24 1.26 -6.77
CA LEU A 31 -6.17 0.60 -5.48
C LEU A 31 -4.97 -0.35 -5.41
N ILE A 32 -4.77 -1.18 -6.44
CA ILE A 32 -3.61 -2.09 -6.51
C ILE A 32 -2.30 -1.29 -6.49
N ASN A 33 -2.23 -0.19 -7.24
CA ASN A 33 -1.06 0.68 -7.25
C ASN A 33 -0.81 1.38 -5.90
N LEU A 34 -1.83 1.55 -5.06
CA LEU A 34 -1.70 2.14 -3.72
C LEU A 34 -1.11 1.14 -2.71
N GLU A 35 -1.32 -0.15 -2.91
CA GLU A 35 -0.75 -1.18 -2.03
C GLU A 35 0.77 -1.30 -2.20
N ILE A 36 1.32 -0.98 -3.38
CA ILE A 36 2.77 -1.03 -3.65
C ILE A 36 3.58 -0.15 -2.68
N PRO A 37 3.29 1.17 -2.52
CA PRO A 37 3.97 1.98 -1.51
C PRO A 37 3.63 1.57 -0.08
N ALA A 38 2.45 0.99 0.18
CA ALA A 38 2.08 0.46 1.51
C ALA A 38 3.01 -0.70 1.92
N PHE A 39 3.33 -1.61 0.99
CA PHE A 39 4.34 -2.65 1.22
C PHE A 39 5.75 -2.07 1.43
N GLY A 40 6.09 -0.97 0.76
CA GLY A 40 7.36 -0.26 0.99
C GLY A 40 7.44 0.27 2.41
N LEU A 41 6.35 0.86 2.92
CA LEU A 41 6.25 1.34 4.29
C LEU A 41 6.31 0.20 5.31
N LEU A 42 5.75 -0.98 4.98
CA LEU A 42 5.88 -2.19 5.80
C LEU A 42 7.33 -2.63 5.97
N LEU A 43 8.10 -2.67 4.90
CA LEU A 43 9.53 -3.04 4.95
C LEU A 43 10.35 -2.03 5.77
N VAL A 44 10.01 -0.75 5.67
CA VAL A 44 10.61 0.30 6.50
C VAL A 44 10.27 0.07 7.98
N ALA A 45 8.99 -0.15 8.31
CA ALA A 45 8.58 -0.45 9.68
C ALA A 45 9.22 -1.74 10.22
N LEU A 46 9.44 -2.74 9.37
CA LEU A 46 10.10 -3.99 9.72
C LEU A 46 11.54 -3.77 10.16
N SER A 47 12.24 -2.83 9.53
CA SER A 47 13.63 -2.50 9.88
C SER A 47 13.81 -1.89 11.28
N PHE A 48 12.72 -1.40 11.89
CA PHE A 48 12.72 -0.84 13.24
C PHE A 48 12.38 -1.87 14.32
N ASP A 49 12.06 -3.12 13.96
CA ASP A 49 11.65 -4.21 14.87
C ASP A 49 10.41 -3.88 15.75
N GLU A 50 9.67 -2.83 15.38
CA GLU A 50 8.47 -2.37 16.09
C GLU A 50 7.25 -3.20 15.69
N THR A 51 7.12 -4.38 16.31
CA THR A 51 6.08 -5.37 15.99
C THR A 51 4.65 -4.80 16.12
N LEU A 52 4.41 -3.92 17.10
CA LEU A 52 3.10 -3.28 17.28
C LEU A 52 2.76 -2.32 16.12
N ALA A 53 3.74 -1.59 15.61
CA ALA A 53 3.56 -0.72 14.45
C ALA A 53 3.29 -1.53 13.18
N LEU A 54 4.00 -2.65 12.99
CA LEU A 54 3.75 -3.56 11.86
C LEU A 54 2.34 -4.15 11.88
N LEU A 55 1.93 -4.72 13.02
CA LEU A 55 0.63 -5.37 13.12
C LEU A 55 -0.53 -4.39 12.94
N THR A 56 -0.42 -3.19 13.51
CA THR A 56 -1.45 -2.14 13.33
C THR A 56 -1.51 -1.68 11.88
N PHE A 57 -0.36 -1.49 11.23
CA PHE A 57 -0.31 -1.11 9.83
C PHE A 57 -0.93 -2.19 8.92
N ILE A 58 -0.57 -3.46 9.09
CA ILE A 58 -1.15 -4.57 8.31
C ILE A 58 -2.67 -4.64 8.51
N ALA A 59 -3.14 -4.55 9.76
CA ALA A 59 -4.56 -4.61 10.07
C ALA A 59 -5.34 -3.48 9.41
N VAL A 60 -4.85 -2.24 9.53
CA VAL A 60 -5.50 -1.06 8.94
C VAL A 60 -5.43 -1.12 7.42
N SER A 61 -4.27 -1.42 6.83
CA SER A 61 -4.11 -1.52 5.36
C SER A 61 -5.08 -2.55 4.77
N THR A 62 -5.15 -3.74 5.37
CA THR A 62 -6.04 -4.81 4.89
C THR A 62 -7.51 -4.40 5.00
N LEU A 63 -7.91 -3.78 6.12
CA LEU A 63 -9.27 -3.31 6.33
C LEU A 63 -9.64 -2.19 5.34
N THR A 64 -8.74 -1.24 5.13
CA THR A 64 -8.91 -0.17 4.14
C THR A 64 -9.08 -0.74 2.73
N THR A 65 -8.21 -1.66 2.31
CA THR A 65 -8.33 -2.31 0.99
C THR A 65 -9.65 -3.05 0.85
N PHE A 66 -10.07 -3.80 1.87
CA PHE A 66 -11.37 -4.49 1.87
C PHE A 66 -12.54 -3.52 1.70
N VAL A 67 -12.57 -2.43 2.48
CA VAL A 67 -13.63 -1.42 2.40
C VAL A 67 -13.64 -0.73 1.04
N LEU A 68 -12.46 -0.41 0.48
CA LEU A 68 -12.35 0.23 -0.83
C LEU A 68 -12.82 -0.69 -1.96
N VAL A 69 -12.44 -1.97 -1.95
CA VAL A 69 -12.95 -2.97 -2.91
C VAL A 69 -14.48 -3.06 -2.83
N LEU A 70 -15.04 -3.19 -1.63
CA LEU A 70 -16.48 -3.25 -1.43
C LEU A 70 -17.20 -2.02 -2.01
N LEU A 71 -16.62 -0.84 -1.84
CA LEU A 71 -17.18 0.42 -2.31
C LEU A 71 -17.10 0.54 -3.83
N ILE A 72 -15.99 0.11 -4.43
CA ILE A 72 -15.81 0.04 -5.89
C ILE A 72 -16.84 -0.90 -6.51
N GLU A 73 -17.03 -2.10 -5.96
CA GLU A 73 -18.03 -3.05 -6.46
C GLU A 73 -19.46 -2.51 -6.40
N ARG A 74 -19.81 -1.80 -5.33
CA ARG A 74 -21.14 -1.16 -5.21
C ARG A 74 -21.35 -0.10 -6.29
N ARG A 75 -20.35 0.74 -6.54
CA ARG A 75 -20.40 1.80 -7.57
C ARG A 75 -20.43 1.25 -9.00
N ALA A 76 -19.93 0.05 -9.23
CA ALA A 76 -20.00 -0.60 -10.55
C ALA A 76 -21.39 -1.21 -10.85
N LYS A 77 -22.25 -1.38 -9.84
CA LYS A 77 -23.60 -1.96 -9.97
C LYS A 77 -24.71 -0.91 -10.10
N GLU A 78 -24.43 0.35 -9.79
CA GLU A 78 -25.32 1.51 -10.01
C GLU A 78 -25.12 2.09 -11.43
#